data_AF-A0A497CR72-F1
#
_entry.id   AF-A0A497CR72-F1
#
_cell.length_a   1.000
_cell.length_b   1.000
_cell.length_c   1.000
_cell.angle_alpha   90.00
_cell.angle_beta   90.00
_cell.angle_gamma   90.00
#
_symmetry.space_group_name_H-M   'P 1'
#
loop_
_entity.id
_entity.type
_entity.pdbx_description
1 polymer ?
#
loop_
_entity_poly.entity_id
_entity_poly.type
_entity_poly.pdbx_seq_one_letter_code
_entity_poly.pdbx_strand_id
1 'polypeptide(L)'
;MEELLIYIPKKTNRLRYTFRLVFKDLLRIPYRLINDLDEFESANQAKMMYSDVAHSDDVFFGSCGLLLKRGIDSIDLEPFDYAGEKAFFPIYNKASVFPFDIFSSIFYLVSRYEEYQPFVRDQHGRFTAHLSISAQLGVLEKPLVNIWALMVKKKLLEKYPNLVFPERRYKFIPTYDIDSAYAYAQKGLVRSLGGYFISVKSLDWKSITERTAVLFTAKKDPFNTFTRQIAYSKRYGLKPIYFILFGRYGQFDKNINIRNRTFRFLIKRLSDYGRIGIHPSYYTIEQPERLNFEIGSLERVINKDVLCSRQHFLRLMLPSTYRNLIEEDITDDFSMGYAALPGFRAGICSPYNFYDLDLEVETKLRIHPFAVMDGTLRDYMDLTPADAIEQIRVLINEVKKVNGTFISLWHNESLSDQKRWVGWRRVYEELLEMAVP
;
A
#
# COMPACT_ATOMS: atom_id res chain seq x y z
N MET A 1 -30.72 -10.84 -1.88
CA MET A 1 -29.66 -11.68 -1.28
C MET A 1 -29.92 -11.71 0.20
N GLU A 2 -30.07 -12.90 0.77
CA GLU A 2 -30.21 -13.06 2.22
C GLU A 2 -28.95 -12.58 2.94
N GLU A 3 -29.13 -12.00 4.12
CA GLU A 3 -28.07 -11.42 4.94
C GLU A 3 -27.43 -12.50 5.83
N LEU A 4 -26.10 -12.54 5.89
CA LEU A 4 -25.39 -13.42 6.83
C LEU A 4 -25.60 -12.93 8.27
N LEU A 5 -26.19 -13.76 9.12
CA LEU A 5 -26.32 -13.45 10.54
C LEU A 5 -25.04 -13.84 11.29
N ILE A 6 -24.53 -12.93 12.11
CA ILE A 6 -23.30 -13.19 12.86
C ILE A 6 -23.55 -12.90 14.34
N TYR A 7 -23.56 -13.95 15.16
CA TYR A 7 -23.58 -13.81 16.61
C TYR A 7 -22.21 -13.44 17.14
N ILE A 8 -22.19 -12.46 18.05
CA ILE A 8 -21.01 -12.02 18.79
C ILE A 8 -21.40 -11.71 20.24
N PRO A 9 -20.52 -11.96 21.23
CA PRO A 9 -20.85 -11.69 22.63
C PRO A 9 -20.93 -10.18 22.92
N LYS A 10 -20.16 -9.36 22.19
CA LYS A 10 -20.13 -7.90 22.39
C LYS A 10 -19.74 -7.15 21.13
N LYS A 11 -20.49 -6.07 20.84
CA LYS A 11 -20.16 -5.13 19.75
C LYS A 11 -19.03 -4.19 20.18
N THR A 12 -17.86 -4.31 19.56
CA THR A 12 -16.71 -3.39 19.73
C THR A 12 -16.30 -2.75 18.40
N ASN A 13 -15.47 -1.70 18.45
CA ASN A 13 -15.00 -1.01 17.24
C ASN A 13 -14.09 -1.91 16.39
N ARG A 14 -13.15 -2.63 17.03
CA ARG A 14 -12.28 -3.61 16.36
C ARG A 14 -13.08 -4.68 15.63
N LEU A 15 -14.09 -5.24 16.30
CA LEU A 15 -14.94 -6.25 15.70
C LEU A 15 -15.73 -5.69 14.52
N ARG A 16 -16.41 -4.55 14.69
CA ARG A 16 -17.15 -3.90 13.59
C ARG A 16 -16.25 -3.63 12.39
N TYR A 17 -15.04 -3.11 12.63
CA TYR A 17 -14.05 -2.83 11.60
C TYR A 17 -13.59 -4.11 10.87
N THR A 18 -13.16 -5.14 11.60
CA THR A 18 -12.68 -6.40 11.02
C THR A 18 -13.76 -7.11 10.22
N PHE A 19 -14.99 -7.19 10.77
CA PHE A 19 -16.10 -7.84 10.09
C PHE A 19 -16.55 -7.03 8.86
N ARG A 20 -16.51 -5.70 8.92
CA ARG A 20 -16.76 -4.86 7.74
C ARG A 20 -15.71 -5.12 6.66
N LEU A 21 -14.43 -5.18 7.02
CA LEU A 21 -13.36 -5.50 6.08
C LEU A 21 -13.59 -6.87 5.43
N VAL A 22 -13.82 -7.92 6.23
CA VAL A 22 -13.98 -9.28 5.71
C VAL A 22 -15.27 -9.42 4.90
N PHE A 23 -16.43 -9.12 5.48
CA PHE A 23 -17.70 -9.45 4.86
C PHE A 23 -18.16 -8.41 3.83
N LYS A 24 -17.95 -7.12 4.08
CA LYS A 24 -18.37 -6.05 3.16
C LYS A 24 -17.34 -5.76 2.09
N ASP A 25 -16.07 -5.58 2.45
CA ASP A 25 -15.03 -5.16 1.48
C ASP A 25 -14.43 -6.36 0.73
N LEU A 26 -14.09 -7.44 1.44
CA LEU A 26 -13.41 -8.59 0.87
C LEU A 26 -14.38 -9.58 0.22
N LEU A 27 -15.40 -10.04 0.94
CA LEU A 27 -16.35 -11.05 0.48
C LEU A 27 -17.61 -10.49 -0.20
N ARG A 28 -17.89 -9.20 0.01
CA ARG A 28 -18.99 -8.44 -0.60
C ARG A 28 -20.39 -9.01 -0.35
N ILE A 29 -20.61 -9.59 0.82
CA ILE A 29 -21.94 -10.09 1.23
C ILE A 29 -22.56 -9.17 2.29
N PRO A 30 -23.89 -8.97 2.27
CA PRO A 30 -24.58 -8.31 3.37
C PRO A 30 -24.47 -9.16 4.64
N TYR A 31 -24.29 -8.52 5.80
CA TYR A 31 -24.22 -9.19 7.09
C TYR A 31 -24.77 -8.30 8.20
N ARG A 32 -25.27 -8.94 9.27
CA ARG A 32 -25.72 -8.27 10.49
C ARG A 32 -25.13 -8.91 11.74
N LEU A 33 -24.65 -8.05 12.63
CA LEU A 33 -24.11 -8.44 13.93
C LEU A 33 -25.23 -8.44 14.98
N ILE A 34 -25.42 -9.57 15.64
CA ILE A 34 -26.35 -9.74 16.76
C ILE A 34 -25.62 -10.23 18.01
N ASN A 35 -26.18 -9.94 19.16
CA ASN A 35 -25.66 -10.34 20.48
C ASN A 35 -26.77 -10.92 21.37
N ASP A 36 -27.89 -11.29 20.75
CA ASP A 36 -29.00 -12.02 21.34
C ASP A 36 -28.91 -13.46 20.85
N LEU A 37 -28.74 -14.40 21.77
CA LEU A 37 -28.55 -15.81 21.45
C LEU A 37 -29.86 -16.47 21.03
N ASP A 38 -30.99 -16.09 21.62
CA ASP A 38 -32.30 -16.63 21.27
C ASP A 38 -32.69 -16.21 19.84
N GLU A 39 -32.39 -14.96 19.46
CA GLU A 39 -32.53 -14.47 18.08
C GLU A 39 -31.62 -15.25 17.12
N PHE A 40 -30.38 -15.57 17.53
CA PHE A 40 -29.47 -16.34 16.71
C PHE A 40 -29.95 -17.78 16.50
N GLU A 41 -30.36 -18.46 17.56
CA GLU A 41 -30.79 -19.86 17.54
C GLU A 41 -32.07 -20.05 16.70
N SER A 42 -33.04 -19.13 16.84
CA SER A 42 -34.30 -19.17 16.11
C SER A 42 -34.21 -18.78 14.63
N ALA A 43 -33.10 -18.17 14.19
CA ALA A 43 -32.91 -17.76 12.80
C ALA A 43 -32.65 -18.95 11.86
N ASN A 44 -33.36 -18.99 10.73
CA ASN A 44 -33.20 -20.03 9.70
C ASN A 44 -32.29 -19.64 8.52
N GLN A 45 -31.88 -18.37 8.45
CA GLN A 45 -30.96 -17.90 7.41
C GLN A 45 -29.51 -18.35 7.67
N ALA A 46 -28.63 -18.21 6.67
CA ALA A 46 -27.22 -18.50 6.84
C ALA A 46 -26.63 -17.71 8.03
N LYS A 47 -26.00 -18.42 8.96
CA LYS A 47 -25.54 -17.84 10.22
C LYS A 47 -24.23 -18.43 10.71
N MET A 48 -23.43 -17.61 11.40
CA MET A 48 -22.20 -18.03 12.05
C MET A 48 -22.05 -17.35 13.41
N MET A 49 -21.23 -17.90 14.28
CA MET A 49 -20.93 -17.31 15.58
C MET A 49 -19.43 -17.05 15.73
N TYR A 50 -19.09 -15.95 16.41
CA TYR A 50 -17.73 -15.60 16.80
C TYR A 50 -17.69 -15.29 18.29
N SER A 51 -17.16 -16.21 19.08
CA SER A 51 -17.19 -16.23 20.54
C SER A 51 -16.06 -17.11 21.10
N ASP A 52 -15.88 -17.14 22.41
CA ASP A 52 -14.98 -18.06 23.11
C ASP A 52 -15.59 -19.47 23.25
N VAL A 53 -16.92 -19.57 23.31
CA VAL A 53 -17.68 -20.82 23.43
C VAL A 53 -18.62 -21.02 22.24
N ALA A 54 -18.79 -22.27 21.81
CA ALA A 54 -19.81 -22.65 20.83
C ALA A 54 -21.16 -22.77 21.53
N HIS A 55 -22.18 -22.10 20.99
CA HIS A 55 -23.54 -22.13 21.55
C HIS A 55 -24.49 -23.05 20.77
N SER A 56 -24.12 -23.47 19.55
CA SER A 56 -24.88 -24.41 18.72
C SER A 56 -23.96 -25.16 17.74
N ASP A 57 -24.52 -26.06 16.93
CA ASP A 57 -23.83 -26.80 15.85
C ASP A 57 -23.72 -25.99 14.54
N ASP A 58 -23.91 -24.67 14.60
CA ASP A 58 -23.68 -23.75 13.49
C ASP A 58 -22.19 -23.46 13.27
N VAL A 59 -21.87 -22.71 12.20
CA VAL A 59 -20.47 -22.36 11.89
C VAL A 59 -19.89 -21.50 13.02
N PHE A 60 -18.92 -22.06 13.75
CA PHE A 60 -18.29 -21.41 14.89
C PHE A 60 -16.84 -21.01 14.60
N PHE A 61 -16.51 -19.73 14.82
CA PHE A 61 -15.15 -19.22 14.83
C PHE A 61 -14.75 -18.84 16.25
N GLY A 62 -13.72 -19.48 16.79
CA GLY A 62 -13.21 -19.17 18.12
C GLY A 62 -12.55 -17.80 18.20
N SER A 63 -12.83 -17.08 19.29
CA SER A 63 -12.25 -15.77 19.62
C SER A 63 -11.16 -15.91 20.68
N CYS A 64 -9.96 -15.37 20.42
CA CYS A 64 -8.91 -15.20 21.44
C CYS A 64 -9.11 -13.92 22.28
N GLY A 65 -10.11 -13.11 21.94
CA GLY A 65 -10.53 -11.93 22.69
C GLY A 65 -9.87 -10.63 22.25
N LEU A 66 -8.90 -10.61 21.33
CA LEU A 66 -8.23 -9.38 20.89
C LEU A 66 -9.21 -8.33 20.35
N LEU A 67 -10.24 -8.77 19.61
CA LEU A 67 -11.28 -7.88 19.07
C LEU A 67 -12.21 -7.33 20.15
N LEU A 68 -12.23 -7.91 21.36
CA LEU A 68 -13.06 -7.47 22.47
C LEU A 68 -12.34 -6.49 23.41
N LYS A 69 -11.01 -6.40 23.29
CA LYS A 69 -10.14 -5.52 24.09
C LYS A 69 -10.11 -4.09 23.55
N ARG A 70 -9.59 -3.19 24.38
CA ARG A 70 -9.19 -1.82 24.04
C ARG A 70 -7.74 -1.61 24.45
N GLY A 71 -7.06 -0.69 23.77
CA GLY A 71 -5.67 -0.35 24.10
C GLY A 71 -4.66 -1.31 23.48
N ILE A 72 -3.38 -0.97 23.66
CA ILE A 72 -2.26 -1.64 23.01
C ILE A 72 -1.51 -2.43 24.08
N ASP A 73 -1.62 -3.76 24.00
CA ASP A 73 -0.94 -4.70 24.89
C ASP A 73 0.23 -5.34 24.13
N SER A 74 1.23 -5.84 24.86
CA SER A 74 2.16 -6.81 24.30
C SER A 74 1.42 -8.13 24.07
N ILE A 75 1.60 -8.72 22.90
CA ILE A 75 0.87 -9.92 22.47
C ILE A 75 1.89 -10.95 22.00
N ASP A 76 1.85 -12.14 22.58
CA ASP A 76 2.46 -13.32 21.97
C ASP A 76 1.52 -13.88 20.90
N LEU A 77 2.02 -14.02 19.68
CA LEU A 77 1.24 -14.42 18.52
C LEU A 77 1.17 -15.95 18.38
N GLU A 78 2.14 -16.69 18.92
CA GLU A 78 2.24 -18.14 18.80
C GLU A 78 2.02 -18.65 17.35
N PRO A 79 2.87 -18.26 16.38
CA PRO A 79 2.63 -18.58 14.98
C PRO A 79 2.85 -20.06 14.65
N PHE A 80 2.02 -20.61 13.76
CA PHE A 80 2.08 -22.01 13.32
C PHE A 80 1.63 -22.19 11.86
N ASP A 81 1.88 -23.37 11.29
CA ASP A 81 1.44 -23.71 9.93
C ASP A 81 0.03 -24.31 9.92
N TYR A 82 -0.83 -23.79 9.05
CA TYR A 82 -2.18 -24.31 8.82
C TYR A 82 -2.57 -24.20 7.34
N ALA A 83 -2.94 -25.34 6.74
CA ALA A 83 -3.42 -25.42 5.36
C ALA A 83 -2.48 -24.78 4.30
N GLY A 84 -1.17 -24.89 4.49
CA GLY A 84 -0.16 -24.33 3.57
C GLY A 84 0.13 -22.83 3.78
N GLU A 85 -0.47 -22.24 4.81
CA GLU A 85 -0.28 -20.85 5.20
C GLU A 85 0.19 -20.75 6.66
N LYS A 86 0.68 -19.57 7.04
CA LYS A 86 0.95 -19.25 8.44
C LYS A 86 -0.32 -18.73 9.10
N ALA A 87 -0.49 -19.08 10.37
CA ALA A 87 -1.56 -18.64 11.25
C ALA A 87 -0.99 -18.23 12.60
N PHE A 88 -1.73 -17.42 13.36
CA PHE A 88 -1.39 -17.00 14.71
C PHE A 88 -2.66 -16.64 15.49
N PHE A 89 -2.57 -16.51 16.81
CA PHE A 89 -3.69 -16.56 17.76
C PHE A 89 -4.36 -17.93 17.83
N PRO A 90 -3.67 -18.97 18.37
CA PRO A 90 -4.22 -20.32 18.42
C PRO A 90 -5.55 -20.40 19.19
N ILE A 91 -6.45 -21.25 18.69
CA ILE A 91 -7.72 -21.59 19.30
C ILE A 91 -7.72 -23.08 19.60
N TYR A 92 -7.80 -23.39 20.90
CA TYR A 92 -7.76 -24.76 21.39
C TYR A 92 -9.15 -25.43 21.44
N ASN A 93 -10.23 -24.65 21.28
CA ASN A 93 -11.58 -25.19 21.21
C ASN A 93 -11.79 -25.92 19.88
N LYS A 94 -11.87 -27.26 19.94
CA LYS A 94 -12.01 -28.14 18.77
C LYS A 94 -13.31 -27.95 17.99
N ALA A 95 -14.32 -27.31 18.58
CA ALA A 95 -15.55 -26.96 17.85
C ALA A 95 -15.33 -25.82 16.85
N SER A 96 -14.27 -25.01 17.03
CA SER A 96 -13.95 -23.92 16.12
C SER A 96 -13.57 -24.46 14.74
N VAL A 97 -14.11 -23.83 13.71
CA VAL A 97 -13.85 -24.13 12.30
C VAL A 97 -12.37 -24.04 11.95
N PHE A 98 -11.65 -23.14 12.62
CA PHE A 98 -10.20 -22.99 12.48
C PHE A 98 -9.49 -23.12 13.83
N PRO A 99 -8.26 -23.66 13.86
CA PRO A 99 -7.45 -23.76 15.08
C PRO A 99 -6.79 -22.42 15.46
N PHE A 100 -7.26 -21.30 14.93
CA PHE A 100 -6.80 -19.95 15.25
C PHE A 100 -7.92 -18.93 15.07
N ASP A 101 -7.79 -17.80 15.75
CA ASP A 101 -8.70 -16.67 15.62
C ASP A 101 -8.35 -15.86 14.36
N ILE A 102 -8.87 -16.33 13.24
CA ILE A 102 -8.65 -15.73 11.92
C ILE A 102 -9.01 -14.23 11.87
N PHE A 103 -10.01 -13.79 12.64
CA PHE A 103 -10.44 -12.38 12.64
C PHE A 103 -9.50 -11.51 13.47
N SER A 104 -9.00 -12.00 14.60
CA SER A 104 -7.91 -11.35 15.34
C SER A 104 -6.62 -11.29 14.53
N SER A 105 -6.27 -12.36 13.78
CA SER A 105 -5.10 -12.36 12.90
C SER A 105 -5.22 -11.29 11.81
N ILE A 106 -6.39 -11.18 11.17
CA ILE A 106 -6.67 -10.14 10.17
C ILE A 106 -6.51 -8.76 10.80
N PHE A 107 -7.18 -8.51 11.93
CA PHE A 107 -7.13 -7.21 12.60
C PHE A 107 -5.71 -6.79 12.95
N TYR A 108 -4.91 -7.71 13.50
CA TYR A 108 -3.54 -7.44 13.89
C TYR A 108 -2.69 -6.94 12.71
N LEU A 109 -2.78 -7.61 11.55
CA LEU A 109 -2.04 -7.19 10.35
C LEU A 109 -2.54 -5.87 9.79
N VAL A 110 -3.86 -5.69 9.63
CA VAL A 110 -4.37 -4.50 8.93
C VAL A 110 -4.35 -3.24 9.78
N SER A 111 -4.48 -3.37 11.11
CA SER A 111 -4.30 -2.24 12.04
C SER A 111 -2.82 -1.88 12.22
N ARG A 112 -1.89 -2.69 11.68
CA ARG A 112 -0.45 -2.58 11.90
C ARG A 112 -0.12 -2.53 13.39
N TYR A 113 -0.76 -3.42 14.17
CA TYR A 113 -0.69 -3.43 15.63
C TYR A 113 0.75 -3.40 16.17
N GLU A 114 1.66 -4.12 15.50
CA GLU A 114 3.10 -4.15 15.83
C GLU A 114 3.80 -2.78 15.73
N GLU A 115 3.31 -1.87 14.89
CA GLU A 115 3.89 -0.53 14.73
C GLU A 115 3.43 0.47 15.80
N TYR A 116 2.46 0.09 16.62
CA TYR A 116 2.06 0.87 17.80
C TYR A 116 2.86 0.47 19.05
N GLN A 117 3.62 -0.63 18.99
CA GLN A 117 4.51 -1.04 20.07
C GLN A 117 5.88 -0.34 19.94
N PRO A 118 6.71 -0.30 20.99
CA PRO A 118 8.07 0.23 20.87
C PRO A 118 8.91 -0.59 19.88
N PHE A 119 9.55 0.08 18.92
CA PHE A 119 10.44 -0.55 17.95
C PHE A 119 11.63 0.34 17.60
N VAL A 120 12.69 -0.28 17.07
CA VAL A 120 13.87 0.44 16.57
C VAL A 120 13.59 0.94 15.16
N ARG A 121 13.56 2.27 15.01
CA ARG A 121 13.34 2.93 13.72
C ARG A 121 14.59 2.87 12.86
N ASP A 122 14.42 2.84 11.54
CA ASP A 122 15.55 3.06 10.63
C ASP A 122 16.00 4.53 10.57
N GLN A 123 17.01 4.82 9.74
CA GLN A 123 17.55 6.17 9.55
C GLN A 123 16.52 7.21 9.08
N HIS A 124 15.38 6.79 8.54
CA HIS A 124 14.29 7.65 8.10
C HIS A 124 13.13 7.71 9.11
N GLY A 125 13.23 7.01 10.24
CA GLY A 125 12.16 6.94 11.23
C GLY A 125 11.10 5.87 10.93
N ARG A 126 11.34 4.96 9.99
CA ARG A 126 10.36 3.99 9.49
C ARG A 126 10.38 2.70 10.31
N PHE A 127 9.24 2.01 10.34
CA PHE A 127 9.17 0.61 10.72
C PHE A 127 9.71 -0.27 9.58
N THR A 128 10.67 -1.14 9.89
CA THR A 128 11.39 -1.94 8.91
C THR A 128 10.76 -3.31 8.70
N ALA A 129 10.88 -3.86 7.49
CA ALA A 129 10.30 -5.14 7.15
C ALA A 129 10.77 -6.27 8.07
N HIS A 130 12.07 -6.32 8.42
CA HIS A 130 12.66 -7.39 9.24
C HIS A 130 12.08 -7.48 10.67
N LEU A 131 11.49 -6.39 11.19
CA LEU A 131 10.83 -6.40 12.49
C LEU A 131 9.41 -6.97 12.42
N SER A 132 8.82 -7.04 11.22
CA SER A 132 7.46 -7.51 11.05
C SER A 132 7.33 -9.01 11.27
N ILE A 133 6.22 -9.42 11.86
CA ILE A 133 5.88 -10.84 11.95
C ILE A 133 5.81 -11.49 10.57
N SER A 134 5.34 -10.77 9.55
CA SER A 134 5.22 -11.30 8.19
C SER A 134 6.58 -11.60 7.54
N ALA A 135 7.61 -10.79 7.83
CA ALA A 135 8.97 -11.08 7.37
C ALA A 135 9.62 -12.22 8.15
N GLN A 136 9.46 -12.23 9.48
CA GLN A 136 10.00 -13.28 10.34
C GLN A 136 9.45 -14.66 9.97
N LEU A 137 8.19 -14.71 9.52
CA LEU A 137 7.55 -15.94 9.06
C LEU A 137 7.75 -16.25 7.57
N GLY A 138 8.43 -15.38 6.81
CA GLY A 138 8.69 -15.59 5.37
C GLY A 138 7.43 -15.50 4.49
N VAL A 139 6.44 -14.69 4.88
CA VAL A 139 5.12 -14.61 4.23
C VAL A 139 4.81 -13.22 3.65
N LEU A 140 5.81 -12.33 3.54
CA LEU A 140 5.62 -11.00 2.94
C LEU A 140 5.02 -11.05 1.53
N GLU A 141 5.36 -12.07 0.75
CA GLU A 141 4.89 -12.21 -0.63
C GLU A 141 3.44 -12.68 -0.74
N LYS A 142 2.80 -13.04 0.38
CA LYS A 142 1.43 -13.55 0.41
C LYS A 142 0.46 -12.51 0.97
N PRO A 143 -0.67 -12.23 0.29
CA PRO A 143 -1.72 -11.39 0.84
C PRO A 143 -2.58 -12.19 1.83
N LEU A 144 -1.99 -12.60 2.97
CA LEU A 144 -2.61 -13.48 3.98
C LEU A 144 -4.04 -13.08 4.36
N VAL A 145 -4.32 -11.79 4.54
CA VAL A 145 -5.66 -11.30 4.88
C VAL A 145 -6.68 -11.64 3.78
N ASN A 146 -6.29 -11.52 2.51
CA ASN A 146 -7.13 -11.91 1.39
C ASN A 146 -7.34 -13.43 1.34
N ILE A 147 -6.27 -14.19 1.59
CA ILE A 147 -6.31 -15.67 1.62
C ILE A 147 -7.25 -16.15 2.75
N TRP A 148 -7.08 -15.61 3.95
CA TRP A 148 -7.92 -15.91 5.12
C TRP A 148 -9.39 -15.56 4.90
N ALA A 149 -9.70 -14.43 4.26
CA ALA A 149 -11.08 -14.12 3.88
C ALA A 149 -11.68 -15.19 2.95
N LEU A 150 -10.91 -15.68 1.97
CA LEU A 150 -11.36 -16.78 1.09
C LEU A 150 -11.50 -18.11 1.84
N MET A 151 -10.68 -18.36 2.86
CA MET A 151 -10.86 -19.52 3.75
C MET A 151 -12.18 -19.43 4.53
N VAL A 152 -12.53 -18.26 5.07
CA VAL A 152 -13.85 -18.01 5.69
C VAL A 152 -14.99 -18.28 4.69
N LYS A 153 -14.89 -17.73 3.47
CA LYS A 153 -15.86 -18.00 2.40
C LYS A 153 -16.03 -19.48 2.13
N LYS A 154 -14.93 -20.23 1.99
CA LYS A 154 -14.97 -21.68 1.75
C LYS A 154 -15.74 -22.41 2.86
N LYS A 155 -15.45 -22.10 4.13
CA LYS A 155 -16.12 -22.72 5.27
C LYS A 155 -17.59 -22.36 5.40
N LEU A 156 -17.97 -21.14 5.04
CA LEU A 156 -19.38 -20.78 4.96
C LEU A 156 -20.11 -21.55 3.87
N LEU A 157 -19.50 -21.74 2.69
CA LEU A 157 -20.10 -22.49 1.58
C LEU A 157 -20.22 -24.00 1.86
N GLU A 158 -19.33 -24.56 2.69
CA GLU A 158 -19.42 -25.97 3.14
C GLU A 158 -20.71 -26.22 3.94
N LYS A 159 -21.15 -25.26 4.78
CA LYS A 159 -22.40 -25.36 5.56
C LYS A 159 -23.62 -24.79 4.81
N TYR A 160 -23.43 -23.71 4.06
CA TYR A 160 -24.48 -22.97 3.35
C TYR A 160 -24.18 -22.87 1.85
N PRO A 161 -24.37 -23.95 1.06
CA PRO A 161 -24.01 -23.98 -0.36
C PRO A 161 -24.76 -22.94 -1.23
N ASN A 162 -25.92 -22.47 -0.76
CA ASN A 162 -26.74 -21.50 -1.46
C ASN A 162 -26.32 -20.04 -1.21
N LEU A 163 -25.33 -19.79 -0.35
CA LEU A 163 -24.86 -18.43 -0.06
C LEU A 163 -24.11 -17.85 -1.27
N VAL A 164 -24.61 -16.75 -1.83
CA VAL A 164 -24.05 -16.14 -3.03
C VAL A 164 -23.03 -15.07 -2.67
N PHE A 165 -21.81 -15.21 -3.18
CA PHE A 165 -20.75 -14.22 -3.04
C PHE A 165 -20.51 -13.51 -4.37
N PRO A 166 -20.57 -12.17 -4.42
CA PRO A 166 -20.23 -11.44 -5.65
C PRO A 166 -18.80 -11.72 -6.10
N GLU A 167 -18.62 -11.89 -7.40
CA GLU A 167 -17.29 -12.08 -7.97
C GLU A 167 -16.44 -10.81 -7.86
N ARG A 168 -15.17 -11.03 -7.59
CA ARG A 168 -14.14 -10.00 -7.67
C ARG A 168 -13.34 -10.21 -8.93
N ARG A 169 -12.84 -9.10 -9.46
CA ARG A 169 -11.92 -9.11 -10.59
C ARG A 169 -10.62 -8.50 -10.13
N TYR A 170 -9.54 -9.16 -10.49
CA TYR A 170 -8.19 -8.64 -10.37
C TYR A 170 -8.09 -7.23 -10.98
N LYS A 171 -7.29 -6.37 -10.35
CA LYS A 171 -7.01 -5.01 -10.81
C LYS A 171 -5.52 -4.74 -10.78
N PHE A 172 -5.05 -3.91 -11.69
CA PHE A 172 -3.70 -3.38 -11.69
C PHE A 172 -3.72 -1.85 -11.72
N ILE A 173 -2.93 -1.23 -10.84
CA ILE A 173 -2.75 0.23 -10.76
C ILE A 173 -1.25 0.54 -10.78
N PRO A 174 -0.70 1.00 -11.91
CA PRO A 174 0.66 1.55 -11.93
C PRO A 174 0.69 2.91 -11.24
N THR A 175 1.70 3.13 -10.41
CA THR A 175 1.91 4.41 -9.74
C THR A 175 3.34 4.90 -9.96
N TYR A 176 3.50 6.22 -10.01
CA TYR A 176 4.78 6.85 -10.29
C TYR A 176 5.13 7.95 -9.29
N ASP A 177 6.32 7.86 -8.70
CA ASP A 177 6.83 8.87 -7.78
C ASP A 177 7.78 9.80 -8.55
N ILE A 178 7.46 11.10 -8.52
CA ILE A 178 8.17 12.13 -9.28
C ILE A 178 8.98 13.00 -8.30
N ASP A 179 10.08 12.42 -7.79
CA ASP A 179 11.02 13.13 -6.90
C ASP A 179 11.73 14.26 -7.63
N SER A 180 12.10 14.01 -8.89
CA SER A 180 12.70 15.00 -9.77
C SER A 180 12.31 14.73 -11.21
N ALA A 181 11.56 15.65 -11.81
CA ALA A 181 11.11 15.49 -13.20
C ALA A 181 12.25 15.51 -14.23
N TYR A 182 13.41 16.07 -13.87
CA TYR A 182 14.55 16.25 -14.76
C TYR A 182 15.87 15.98 -14.03
N ALA A 183 16.82 15.31 -14.67
CA ALA A 183 18.15 15.06 -14.14
C ALA A 183 19.01 16.34 -14.18
N TYR A 184 18.90 17.12 -15.24
CA TYR A 184 19.73 18.30 -15.50
C TYR A 184 18.89 19.54 -15.84
N ALA A 185 17.93 19.40 -16.76
CA ALA A 185 17.12 20.51 -17.22
C ALA A 185 16.27 21.10 -16.07
N GLN A 186 15.86 22.36 -16.22
CA GLN A 186 14.90 23.01 -15.31
C GLN A 186 15.32 23.13 -13.83
N LYS A 187 16.56 22.75 -13.45
CA LYS A 187 17.09 22.87 -12.08
C LYS A 187 17.59 24.29 -11.73
N GLY A 188 17.71 25.18 -12.71
CA GLY A 188 18.25 26.53 -12.54
C GLY A 188 19.78 26.58 -12.58
N LEU A 189 20.33 27.79 -12.71
CA LEU A 189 21.77 28.01 -12.97
C LEU A 189 22.65 27.55 -11.80
N VAL A 190 22.31 27.92 -10.57
CA VAL A 190 23.10 27.58 -9.37
C VAL A 190 23.28 26.06 -9.22
N ARG A 191 22.19 25.29 -9.35
CA ARG A 191 22.26 23.81 -9.28
C ARG A 191 23.02 23.21 -10.46
N SER A 192 22.89 23.80 -11.64
CA SER A 192 23.61 23.35 -12.83
C SER A 192 25.12 23.52 -12.67
N LEU A 193 25.57 24.69 -12.20
CA LEU A 193 26.98 24.98 -11.90
C LEU A 193 27.51 24.11 -10.76
N GLY A 194 26.77 24.03 -9.64
CA GLY A 194 27.16 23.21 -8.49
C GLY A 194 27.34 21.73 -8.86
N GLY A 195 26.46 21.18 -9.72
CA GLY A 195 26.68 19.81 -10.15
C GLY A 195 27.80 19.65 -11.19
N TYR A 196 28.18 20.67 -11.98
CA TYR A 196 29.40 20.60 -12.80
C TYR A 196 30.62 20.52 -11.88
N PHE A 197 30.66 21.36 -10.83
CA PHE A 197 31.72 21.33 -9.82
C PHE A 197 31.83 19.96 -9.14
N ILE A 198 30.71 19.37 -8.72
CA ILE A 198 30.68 18.00 -8.15
C ILE A 198 31.22 16.98 -9.16
N SER A 199 30.77 17.01 -10.41
CA SER A 199 31.22 16.06 -11.43
C SER A 199 32.71 16.22 -11.78
N VAL A 200 33.25 17.44 -11.76
CA VAL A 200 34.70 17.69 -11.93
C VAL A 200 35.47 17.13 -10.74
N LYS A 201 35.00 17.39 -9.51
CA LYS A 201 35.63 16.87 -8.28
C LYS A 201 35.63 15.34 -8.23
N SER A 202 34.59 14.71 -8.77
CA SER A 202 34.46 13.24 -8.84
C SER A 202 35.00 12.63 -10.13
N LEU A 203 35.62 13.41 -11.03
CA LEU A 203 36.11 12.98 -12.34
C LEU A 203 35.05 12.27 -13.22
N ASP A 204 33.77 12.62 -13.04
CA ASP A 204 32.64 12.06 -13.81
C ASP A 204 32.42 12.83 -15.12
N TRP A 205 33.33 12.63 -16.06
CA TRP A 205 33.28 13.25 -17.40
C TRP A 205 32.02 12.87 -18.18
N LYS A 206 31.46 11.69 -17.93
CA LYS A 206 30.21 11.24 -18.56
C LYS A 206 29.03 12.11 -18.13
N SER A 207 28.90 12.43 -16.84
CA SER A 207 27.85 13.35 -16.37
C SER A 207 28.06 14.79 -16.84
N ILE A 208 29.30 15.23 -17.03
CA ILE A 208 29.60 16.57 -17.60
C ILE A 208 29.12 16.63 -19.04
N THR A 209 29.58 15.72 -19.89
CA THR A 209 29.22 15.68 -21.32
C THR A 209 27.72 15.53 -21.53
N GLU A 210 27.06 14.65 -20.77
CA GLU A 210 25.62 14.49 -20.84
C GLU A 210 24.86 15.74 -20.40
N ARG A 211 25.27 16.37 -19.30
CA ARG A 211 24.66 17.62 -18.84
C ARG A 211 24.81 18.73 -19.87
N THR A 212 26.00 18.91 -20.44
CA THR A 212 26.26 19.90 -21.50
C THR A 212 25.33 19.66 -22.68
N ALA A 213 25.24 18.41 -23.14
CA ALA A 213 24.36 18.06 -24.24
C ALA A 213 22.88 18.36 -23.90
N VAL A 214 22.39 18.02 -22.71
CA VAL A 214 20.99 18.28 -22.32
C VAL A 214 20.70 19.78 -22.17
N LEU A 215 21.64 20.57 -21.66
CA LEU A 215 21.42 22.01 -21.40
C LEU A 215 21.58 22.89 -22.63
N PHE A 216 22.45 22.51 -23.58
CA PHE A 216 22.83 23.37 -24.71
C PHE A 216 22.45 22.80 -26.08
N THR A 217 21.88 21.59 -26.15
CA THR A 217 21.40 20.98 -27.41
C THR A 217 19.96 20.49 -27.26
N ALA A 218 19.40 19.88 -28.31
CA ALA A 218 18.09 19.24 -28.28
C ALA A 218 18.07 17.85 -27.61
N LYS A 219 19.18 17.40 -27.00
CA LYS A 219 19.24 16.11 -26.31
C LYS A 219 18.20 16.06 -25.19
N LYS A 220 17.39 15.01 -25.18
CA LYS A 220 16.36 14.80 -24.15
C LYS A 220 16.99 14.49 -22.79
N ASP A 221 16.45 15.12 -21.75
CA ASP A 221 16.84 14.82 -20.37
C ASP A 221 16.53 13.35 -20.00
N PRO A 222 17.47 12.61 -19.37
CA PRO A 222 17.27 11.20 -19.02
C PRO A 222 16.03 10.90 -18.18
N PHE A 223 15.64 11.82 -17.29
CA PHE A 223 14.50 11.63 -16.39
C PHE A 223 13.16 11.99 -17.06
N ASN A 224 13.21 12.61 -18.25
CA ASN A 224 12.02 12.95 -19.02
C ASN A 224 11.47 11.72 -19.75
N THR A 225 10.92 10.78 -19.00
CA THR A 225 10.33 9.52 -19.50
C THR A 225 8.81 9.59 -19.65
N PHE A 226 8.19 10.72 -19.30
CA PHE A 226 6.72 10.90 -19.24
C PHE A 226 5.97 10.58 -20.53
N THR A 227 6.52 10.91 -21.70
CA THR A 227 5.87 10.57 -22.99
C THR A 227 5.75 9.06 -23.17
N ARG A 228 6.74 8.31 -22.69
CA ARG A 228 6.74 6.84 -22.73
C ARG A 228 5.74 6.27 -21.72
N GLN A 229 5.71 6.81 -20.51
CA GLN A 229 4.72 6.44 -19.49
C GLN A 229 3.29 6.63 -20.00
N ILE A 230 2.98 7.79 -20.61
CA ILE A 230 1.68 8.07 -21.23
C ILE A 230 1.38 7.07 -22.36
N ALA A 231 2.37 6.71 -23.17
CA ALA A 231 2.21 5.74 -24.24
C ALA A 231 1.86 4.34 -23.69
N TYR A 232 2.52 3.89 -22.62
CA TYR A 232 2.18 2.64 -21.96
C TYR A 232 0.76 2.67 -21.38
N SER A 233 0.38 3.76 -20.70
CA SER A 233 -0.97 3.89 -20.16
C SER A 233 -2.03 3.83 -21.24
N LYS A 234 -1.82 4.47 -22.40
CA LYS A 234 -2.72 4.39 -23.54
C LYS A 234 -2.78 2.98 -24.14
N ARG A 235 -1.62 2.34 -24.35
CA ARG A 235 -1.51 0.99 -24.95
C ARG A 235 -2.32 -0.04 -24.16
N TYR A 236 -2.27 0.03 -22.84
CA TYR A 236 -2.89 -0.96 -21.95
C TYR A 236 -4.19 -0.48 -21.29
N GLY A 237 -4.72 0.70 -21.66
CA GLY A 237 -5.94 1.26 -21.07
C GLY A 237 -5.84 1.55 -19.57
N LEU A 238 -4.63 1.83 -19.07
CA LEU A 238 -4.35 2.04 -17.64
C LEU A 238 -4.60 3.50 -17.23
N LYS A 239 -4.99 3.69 -15.97
CA LYS A 239 -5.13 5.01 -15.34
C LYS A 239 -4.09 5.12 -14.21
N PRO A 240 -2.88 5.61 -14.49
CA PRO A 240 -1.83 5.70 -13.47
C PRO A 240 -2.13 6.80 -12.44
N ILE A 241 -1.42 6.72 -11.32
CA ILE A 241 -1.35 7.79 -10.32
C ILE A 241 0.07 8.35 -10.30
N TYR A 242 0.22 9.66 -10.43
CA TYR A 242 1.49 10.37 -10.35
C TYR A 242 1.58 11.12 -9.02
N PHE A 243 2.47 10.69 -8.14
CA PHE A 243 2.77 11.36 -6.88
C PHE A 243 3.86 12.41 -7.11
N ILE A 244 3.51 13.68 -6.93
CA ILE A 244 4.40 14.80 -7.27
C ILE A 244 5.05 15.35 -6.01
N LEU A 245 6.39 15.32 -5.94
CA LEU A 245 7.13 16.01 -4.88
C LEU A 245 7.06 17.52 -5.12
N PHE A 246 6.06 18.16 -4.52
CA PHE A 246 5.72 19.57 -4.72
C PHE A 246 6.09 20.44 -3.51
N GLY A 247 7.14 20.06 -2.80
CA GLY A 247 7.69 20.76 -1.65
C GLY A 247 8.75 21.81 -1.97
N ARG A 248 9.25 22.46 -0.91
CA ARG A 248 10.44 23.32 -0.99
C ARG A 248 11.69 22.45 -1.09
N TYR A 249 12.68 22.92 -1.84
CA TYR A 249 13.98 22.24 -1.94
C TYR A 249 14.64 22.15 -0.57
N GLY A 250 15.14 20.97 -0.21
CA GLY A 250 15.71 20.69 1.10
C GLY A 250 16.85 19.68 1.06
N GLN A 251 17.26 19.18 2.23
CA GLN A 251 18.30 18.15 2.35
C GLN A 251 17.89 16.86 1.63
N PHE A 252 16.67 16.38 1.89
CA PHE A 252 16.12 15.16 1.31
C PHE A 252 15.30 15.42 0.03
N ASP A 253 14.67 16.59 -0.07
CA ASP A 253 13.79 16.93 -1.19
C ASP A 253 14.54 17.68 -2.29
N LYS A 254 14.83 16.98 -3.40
CA LYS A 254 15.65 17.50 -4.53
C LYS A 254 14.83 17.86 -5.77
N ASN A 255 13.54 18.07 -5.59
CA ASN A 255 12.56 18.37 -6.63
C ASN A 255 12.87 19.63 -7.45
N ILE A 256 12.10 19.80 -8.52
CA ILE A 256 12.15 21.01 -9.35
C ILE A 256 11.42 22.13 -8.60
N ASN A 257 11.93 23.35 -8.71
CA ASN A 257 11.31 24.51 -8.07
C ASN A 257 9.83 24.60 -8.47
N ILE A 258 8.94 24.66 -7.48
CA ILE A 258 7.49 24.65 -7.69
C ILE A 258 6.98 25.80 -8.55
N ARG A 259 7.72 26.91 -8.71
CA ARG A 259 7.37 28.05 -9.58
C ARG A 259 7.79 27.84 -11.05
N ASN A 260 8.54 26.79 -11.36
CA ASN A 260 9.00 26.51 -12.71
C ASN A 260 7.81 26.25 -13.66
N ARG A 261 7.68 27.06 -14.72
CA ARG A 261 6.56 27.00 -15.67
C ARG A 261 6.51 25.66 -16.42
N THR A 262 7.66 25.13 -16.84
CA THR A 262 7.78 23.85 -17.54
C THR A 262 7.33 22.69 -16.66
N PHE A 263 7.70 22.70 -15.38
CA PHE A 263 7.28 21.66 -14.43
C PHE A 263 5.78 21.73 -14.15
N ARG A 264 5.23 22.93 -13.94
CA ARG A 264 3.76 23.11 -13.80
C ARG A 264 3.00 22.64 -15.03
N PHE A 265 3.50 22.95 -16.23
CA PHE A 265 2.90 22.48 -17.48
C PHE A 265 2.96 20.95 -17.61
N LEU A 266 4.08 20.34 -17.22
CA LEU A 266 4.19 18.88 -17.17
C LEU A 266 3.15 18.27 -16.23
N ILE A 267 2.98 18.79 -15.02
CA ILE A 267 1.98 18.29 -14.05
C ILE A 267 0.57 18.39 -14.64
N LYS A 268 0.21 19.53 -15.25
CA LYS A 268 -1.07 19.69 -15.97
C LYS A 268 -1.26 18.63 -17.05
N ARG A 269 -0.25 18.43 -17.90
CA ARG A 269 -0.28 17.41 -18.95
C ARG A 269 -0.46 16.00 -18.37
N LEU A 270 0.21 15.66 -17.27
CA LEU A 270 0.05 14.35 -16.63
C LEU A 270 -1.37 14.16 -16.07
N SER A 271 -2.00 15.24 -15.59
CA SER A 271 -3.38 15.22 -15.08
C SER A 271 -4.45 14.93 -16.14
N ASP A 272 -4.10 15.03 -17.42
CA ASP A 272 -4.98 14.64 -18.53
C ASP A 272 -4.98 13.12 -18.77
N TYR A 273 -3.95 12.40 -18.27
CA TYR A 273 -3.74 10.97 -18.54
C TYR A 273 -3.76 10.09 -17.27
N GLY A 274 -3.70 10.68 -16.08
CA GLY A 274 -3.70 9.97 -14.81
C GLY A 274 -4.16 10.86 -13.66
N ARG A 275 -4.31 10.26 -12.48
CA ARG A 275 -4.61 11.02 -11.24
C ARG A 275 -3.32 11.64 -10.72
N ILE A 276 -3.40 12.88 -10.25
CA ILE A 276 -2.29 13.54 -9.55
C ILE A 276 -2.49 13.36 -8.05
N GLY A 277 -1.46 12.88 -7.36
CA GLY A 277 -1.37 12.81 -5.91
C GLY A 277 -0.23 13.68 -5.40
N ILE A 278 -0.30 14.05 -4.12
CA ILE A 278 0.81 14.71 -3.44
C ILE A 278 1.86 13.66 -3.05
N HIS A 279 3.15 13.98 -3.23
CA HIS A 279 4.25 13.25 -2.61
C HIS A 279 4.84 14.16 -1.52
N PRO A 280 4.29 14.15 -0.27
CA PRO A 280 4.67 15.12 0.75
C PRO A 280 6.16 15.10 1.03
N SER A 281 6.75 16.30 1.17
CA SER A 281 8.18 16.42 1.44
C SER A 281 8.58 15.81 2.79
N TYR A 282 9.87 15.51 2.94
CA TYR A 282 10.38 14.70 4.04
C TYR A 282 9.95 15.14 5.46
N TYR A 283 9.83 16.45 5.67
CA TYR A 283 9.57 17.06 6.98
C TYR A 283 8.08 17.41 7.22
N THR A 284 7.16 17.05 6.31
CA THR A 284 5.71 17.35 6.51
C THR A 284 5.10 16.60 7.69
N ILE A 285 5.75 15.53 8.17
CA ILE A 285 5.25 14.76 9.33
C ILE A 285 5.46 15.53 10.63
N GLU A 286 6.62 16.18 10.79
CA GLU A 286 6.91 17.05 11.94
C GLU A 286 6.34 18.46 11.79
N GLN A 287 6.05 18.89 10.56
CA GLN A 287 5.58 20.23 10.23
C GLN A 287 4.31 20.15 9.35
N PRO A 288 3.14 19.82 9.93
CA PRO A 288 1.88 19.67 9.20
C PRO A 288 1.50 20.91 8.38
N GLU A 289 1.90 22.11 8.80
CA GLU A 289 1.66 23.36 8.06
C GLU A 289 2.32 23.36 6.67
N ARG A 290 3.40 22.58 6.49
CA ARG A 290 4.02 22.38 5.17
C ARG A 290 3.15 21.51 4.29
N LEU A 291 2.48 20.51 4.84
CA LEU A 291 1.61 19.61 4.09
C LEU A 291 0.47 20.41 3.45
N ASN A 292 -0.21 21.25 4.23
CA ASN A 292 -1.25 22.16 3.74
C ASN A 292 -0.75 23.03 2.58
N PHE A 293 0.41 23.67 2.76
CA PHE A 293 1.00 24.51 1.72
C PHE A 293 1.32 23.73 0.44
N GLU A 294 1.85 22.51 0.56
CA GLU A 294 2.22 21.67 -0.57
C GLU A 294 0.99 21.19 -1.35
N ILE A 295 -0.03 20.69 -0.66
CA ILE A 295 -1.32 20.28 -1.23
C ILE A 295 -1.96 21.46 -1.96
N GLY A 296 -2.23 22.57 -1.25
CA GLY A 296 -2.90 23.74 -1.84
C GLY A 296 -2.08 24.42 -2.95
N SER A 297 -0.76 24.23 -2.98
CA SER A 297 0.08 24.69 -4.09
C SER A 297 -0.05 23.80 -5.32
N LEU A 298 -0.17 22.49 -5.15
CA LEU A 298 -0.36 21.53 -6.23
C LEU A 298 -1.77 21.63 -6.82
N GLU A 299 -2.79 21.77 -5.98
CA GLU A 299 -4.18 21.97 -6.39
C GLU A 299 -4.35 23.19 -7.29
N ARG A 300 -3.74 24.33 -6.92
CA ARG A 300 -3.73 25.54 -7.77
C ARG A 300 -3.06 25.33 -9.13
N VAL A 301 -2.15 24.36 -9.27
CA VAL A 301 -1.54 24.04 -10.57
C VAL A 301 -2.51 23.26 -11.44
N ILE A 302 -3.23 22.29 -10.89
CA ILE A 302 -4.13 21.41 -11.67
C ILE A 302 -5.59 21.87 -11.70
N ASN A 303 -5.95 22.86 -10.87
CA ASN A 303 -7.29 23.37 -10.67
C ASN A 303 -8.30 22.27 -10.29
N LYS A 304 -7.88 21.36 -9.40
CA LYS A 304 -8.62 20.20 -8.89
C LYS A 304 -8.09 19.84 -7.52
N ASP A 305 -8.93 19.22 -6.70
CA ASP A 305 -8.55 18.71 -5.38
C ASP A 305 -7.51 17.59 -5.50
N VAL A 306 -6.55 17.56 -4.58
CA VAL A 306 -5.54 16.50 -4.48
C VAL A 306 -5.89 15.62 -3.30
N LEU A 307 -6.55 14.49 -3.60
CA LEU A 307 -7.08 13.58 -2.58
C LEU A 307 -6.22 12.33 -2.34
N CYS A 308 -5.10 12.18 -3.06
CA CYS A 308 -4.19 11.05 -2.96
C CYS A 308 -2.85 11.48 -2.39
N SER A 309 -2.28 10.66 -1.51
CA SER A 309 -0.94 10.86 -0.96
C SER A 309 -0.06 9.62 -1.05
N ARG A 310 1.25 9.83 -1.17
CA ARG A 310 2.28 8.85 -0.88
C ARG A 310 3.45 9.55 -0.22
N GLN A 311 3.92 9.09 0.94
CA GLN A 311 5.01 9.74 1.67
C GLN A 311 6.35 9.58 0.94
N HIS A 312 7.11 10.67 0.82
CA HIS A 312 8.49 10.61 0.35
C HIS A 312 9.33 9.73 1.28
N PHE A 313 10.20 8.89 0.70
CA PHE A 313 10.92 7.80 1.39
C PHE A 313 10.01 6.74 2.03
N LEU A 314 8.71 6.68 1.72
CA LEU A 314 7.74 5.84 2.42
C LEU A 314 7.77 6.06 3.93
N ARG A 315 7.97 7.31 4.33
CA ARG A 315 8.10 7.72 5.71
C ARG A 315 6.73 7.71 6.39
N LEU A 316 6.29 6.52 6.76
CA LEU A 316 5.01 6.28 7.39
C LEU A 316 5.21 6.03 8.90
N MET A 317 4.79 6.99 9.72
CA MET A 317 4.74 6.89 11.18
C MET A 317 3.28 6.88 11.65
N LEU A 318 2.82 5.75 12.19
CA LEU A 318 1.46 5.62 12.70
C LEU A 318 1.38 6.11 14.16
N PRO A 319 0.24 6.71 14.56
CA PRO A 319 -0.87 7.16 13.71
C PRO A 319 -0.66 8.55 13.08
N SER A 320 0.39 9.29 13.49
CA SER A 320 0.54 10.73 13.20
C SER A 320 0.48 11.07 11.72
N THR A 321 1.14 10.29 10.87
CA THR A 321 1.16 10.54 9.42
C THR A 321 -0.25 10.50 8.84
N TYR A 322 -1.05 9.52 9.22
CA TYR A 322 -2.42 9.37 8.71
C TYR A 322 -3.38 10.38 9.31
N ARG A 323 -3.20 10.78 10.57
CA ARG A 323 -3.95 11.89 11.15
C ARG A 323 -3.70 13.19 10.39
N ASN A 324 -2.44 13.53 10.14
CA ASN A 324 -2.09 14.73 9.35
C ASN A 324 -2.71 14.68 7.94
N LEU A 325 -2.74 13.51 7.29
CA LEU A 325 -3.40 13.36 5.99
C LEU A 325 -4.93 13.57 6.07
N ILE A 326 -5.58 13.03 7.11
CA ILE A 326 -7.02 13.20 7.34
C ILE A 326 -7.36 14.67 7.60
N GLU A 327 -6.54 15.38 8.37
CA GLU A 327 -6.72 16.82 8.66
C GLU A 327 -6.63 17.68 7.40
N GLU A 328 -5.92 17.22 6.37
CA GLU A 328 -5.77 17.88 5.07
C GLU A 328 -6.68 17.27 3.99
N ASP A 329 -7.80 16.64 4.39
CA ASP A 329 -8.84 16.06 3.53
C ASP A 329 -8.35 15.00 2.52
N ILE A 330 -7.17 14.41 2.73
CA ILE A 330 -6.68 13.29 1.93
C ILE A 330 -7.54 12.06 2.20
N THR A 331 -8.07 11.45 1.13
CA THR A 331 -8.96 10.29 1.23
C THR A 331 -8.26 8.97 0.94
N ASP A 332 -7.15 8.99 0.19
CA ASP A 332 -6.45 7.79 -0.26
C ASP A 332 -4.93 7.90 -0.03
N ASP A 333 -4.35 7.04 0.80
CA ASP A 333 -2.90 6.88 0.97
C ASP A 333 -2.37 5.63 0.24
N PHE A 334 -1.21 5.77 -0.39
CA PHE A 334 -0.51 4.71 -1.13
C PHE A 334 0.89 4.42 -0.58
N SER A 335 1.13 4.70 0.69
CA SER A 335 2.42 4.56 1.37
C SER A 335 2.63 3.20 2.04
N MET A 336 1.56 2.39 2.18
CA MET A 336 1.59 1.12 2.91
C MET A 336 2.32 0.00 2.16
N GLY A 337 3.65 0.06 2.22
CA GLY A 337 4.58 -0.99 1.79
C GLY A 337 5.92 -0.82 2.51
N TYR A 338 6.88 -1.69 2.21
CA TYR A 338 8.24 -1.59 2.73
C TYR A 338 9.19 -1.04 1.67
N ALA A 339 10.16 -0.25 2.10
CA ALA A 339 11.21 0.24 1.21
C ALA A 339 12.23 -0.86 0.88
N ALA A 340 12.58 -1.70 1.85
CA ALA A 340 13.70 -2.63 1.75
C ALA A 340 13.35 -4.02 1.19
N LEU A 341 12.09 -4.45 1.27
CA LEU A 341 11.64 -5.75 0.79
C LEU A 341 10.29 -5.60 0.07
N PRO A 342 10.04 -6.35 -1.03
CA PRO A 342 8.75 -6.35 -1.68
C PRO A 342 7.75 -7.22 -0.89
N GLY A 343 6.47 -7.09 -1.22
CA GLY A 343 5.39 -7.81 -0.58
C GLY A 343 4.36 -6.91 0.11
N PHE A 344 3.51 -7.52 0.93
CA PHE A 344 2.34 -6.90 1.52
C PHE A 344 2.60 -6.54 2.98
N ARG A 345 2.99 -5.29 3.26
CA ARG A 345 3.25 -4.79 4.62
C ARG A 345 2.10 -5.06 5.59
N ALA A 346 0.85 -4.83 5.17
CA ALA A 346 -0.34 -5.10 5.98
C ALA A 346 -0.94 -6.50 5.73
N GLY A 347 -0.22 -7.41 5.10
CA GLY A 347 -0.70 -8.75 4.73
C GLY A 347 -1.90 -8.75 3.77
N ILE A 348 -2.18 -7.63 3.10
CA ILE A 348 -3.38 -7.43 2.29
C ILE A 348 -3.00 -6.72 0.97
N CYS A 349 -3.64 -7.12 -0.13
CA CYS A 349 -3.49 -6.52 -1.46
C CYS A 349 -4.76 -5.78 -1.93
N SER A 350 -5.71 -5.60 -1.02
CA SER A 350 -6.97 -4.89 -1.28
C SER A 350 -7.01 -3.61 -0.47
N PRO A 351 -7.56 -2.52 -1.01
CA PRO A 351 -7.68 -1.30 -0.22
C PRO A 351 -8.58 -1.52 0.99
N TYR A 352 -8.23 -0.89 2.11
CA TYR A 352 -8.94 -1.00 3.39
C TYR A 352 -8.92 0.35 4.12
N ASN A 353 -9.70 0.51 5.20
CA ASN A 353 -9.73 1.78 5.94
C ASN A 353 -8.62 1.79 7.00
N PHE A 354 -8.05 2.95 7.28
CA PHE A 354 -7.19 3.11 8.44
C PHE A 354 -8.01 2.98 9.73
N TYR A 355 -7.60 2.05 10.61
CA TYR A 355 -8.07 1.96 11.99
C TYR A 355 -7.05 2.64 12.90
N ASP A 356 -7.45 3.75 13.52
CA ASP A 356 -6.62 4.44 14.48
C ASP A 356 -6.69 3.71 15.83
N LEU A 357 -5.64 2.94 16.13
CA LEU A 357 -5.62 2.04 17.27
C LEU A 357 -5.62 2.77 18.61
N ASP A 358 -4.96 3.93 18.70
CA ASP A 358 -4.94 4.76 19.92
C ASP A 358 -6.34 5.29 20.26
N LEU A 359 -7.09 5.70 19.23
CA LEU A 359 -8.44 6.25 19.38
C LEU A 359 -9.54 5.18 19.32
N GLU A 360 -9.17 3.92 19.04
CA GLU A 360 -10.08 2.80 18.81
C GLU A 360 -11.17 3.13 17.78
N VAL A 361 -10.82 3.77 16.67
CA VAL A 361 -11.80 4.24 15.69
C VAL A 361 -11.39 3.89 14.26
N GLU A 362 -12.37 3.42 13.49
CA GLU A 362 -12.23 3.33 12.04
C GLU A 362 -12.39 4.72 11.41
N THR A 363 -11.39 5.13 10.62
CA THR A 363 -11.42 6.39 9.88
C THR A 363 -11.93 6.20 8.45
N LYS A 364 -12.10 7.30 7.71
CA LYS A 364 -12.45 7.27 6.27
C LYS A 364 -11.24 7.20 5.33
N LEU A 365 -10.02 7.35 5.85
CA LEU A 365 -8.80 7.28 5.03
C LEU A 365 -8.64 5.86 4.49
N ARG A 366 -8.59 5.73 3.16
CA ARG A 366 -8.35 4.47 2.46
C ARG A 366 -6.87 4.25 2.27
N ILE A 367 -6.39 3.11 2.75
CA ILE A 367 -5.03 2.64 2.54
C ILE A 367 -5.01 1.73 1.32
N HIS A 368 -4.12 2.03 0.38
CA HIS A 368 -3.88 1.27 -0.86
C HIS A 368 -2.47 0.68 -0.82
N PRO A 369 -2.30 -0.55 -0.31
CA PRO A 369 -0.99 -1.17 -0.18
C PRO A 369 -0.37 -1.44 -1.56
N PHE A 370 0.92 -1.14 -1.71
CA PHE A 370 1.69 -1.48 -2.89
C PHE A 370 2.57 -2.70 -2.63
N ALA A 371 2.80 -3.50 -3.66
CA ALA A 371 3.49 -4.78 -3.54
C ALA A 371 4.97 -4.71 -3.91
N VAL A 372 5.33 -3.79 -4.82
CA VAL A 372 6.68 -3.72 -5.36
C VAL A 372 7.07 -2.29 -5.73
N MET A 373 8.34 -1.98 -5.50
CA MET A 373 8.98 -0.71 -5.87
C MET A 373 10.29 -0.99 -6.63
N ASP A 374 10.55 -0.25 -7.69
CA ASP A 374 11.80 -0.33 -8.46
C ASP A 374 13.06 -0.16 -7.60
N GLY A 375 13.09 0.85 -6.73
CA GLY A 375 14.18 1.08 -5.78
C GLY A 375 14.36 -0.07 -4.78
N THR A 376 13.29 -0.76 -4.38
CA THR A 376 13.40 -1.95 -3.53
C THR A 376 14.22 -3.04 -4.22
N LEU A 377 13.82 -3.37 -5.44
CA LEU A 377 14.46 -4.44 -6.20
C LEU A 377 15.90 -4.07 -6.59
N ARG A 378 16.12 -2.82 -7.00
CA ARG A 378 17.42 -2.33 -7.51
C ARG A 378 18.40 -1.93 -6.42
N ASP A 379 17.96 -1.07 -5.51
CA ASP A 379 18.83 -0.37 -4.56
C ASP A 379 18.97 -1.12 -3.23
N TYR A 380 17.91 -1.79 -2.78
CA TYR A 380 17.91 -2.50 -1.50
C TYR A 380 18.27 -3.97 -1.63
N MET A 381 17.80 -4.65 -2.68
CA MET A 381 18.04 -6.08 -2.92
C MET A 381 19.16 -6.38 -3.93
N ASP A 382 19.64 -5.35 -4.66
CA ASP A 382 20.66 -5.49 -5.70
C ASP A 382 20.35 -6.56 -6.76
N LEU A 383 19.06 -6.70 -7.12
CA LEU A 383 18.63 -7.70 -8.09
C LEU A 383 19.03 -7.34 -9.52
N THR A 384 19.33 -8.37 -10.30
CA THR A 384 19.44 -8.21 -11.76
C THR A 384 18.06 -7.94 -12.37
N PRO A 385 17.97 -7.35 -13.57
CA PRO A 385 16.70 -7.21 -14.28
C PRO A 385 15.92 -8.53 -14.44
N ALA A 386 16.61 -9.67 -14.64
CA ALA A 386 15.96 -10.96 -14.77
C ALA A 386 15.34 -11.44 -13.45
N ASP A 387 16.09 -11.35 -12.35
CA ASP A 387 15.61 -11.75 -11.02
C ASP A 387 14.46 -10.84 -10.55
N ALA A 388 14.54 -9.54 -10.86
CA ALA A 388 13.48 -8.58 -10.59
C ALA A 388 12.16 -8.94 -11.32
N ILE A 389 12.24 -9.39 -12.58
CA ILE A 389 11.07 -9.84 -13.34
C ILE A 389 10.41 -11.06 -12.68
N GLU A 390 11.21 -12.04 -12.26
CA GLU A 390 10.67 -13.24 -11.60
C GLU A 390 10.06 -12.92 -10.22
N GLN A 391 10.70 -12.04 -9.44
CA GLN A 391 10.14 -11.56 -8.18
C GLN A 391 8.78 -10.85 -8.39
N ILE A 392 8.68 -10.01 -9.41
CA ILE A 392 7.43 -9.34 -9.79
C ILE A 392 6.36 -10.37 -10.20
N ARG A 393 6.75 -11.39 -10.98
CA ARG A 393 5.84 -12.46 -11.43
C ARG A 393 5.20 -13.19 -10.25
N VAL A 394 5.99 -13.53 -9.23
CA VAL A 394 5.50 -14.19 -8.01
C VAL A 394 4.40 -13.34 -7.35
N LEU A 395 4.68 -12.05 -7.11
CA LEU A 395 3.73 -11.14 -6.46
C LEU A 395 2.45 -10.94 -7.28
N ILE A 396 2.55 -10.79 -8.60
CA ILE A 396 1.38 -10.67 -9.49
C ILE A 396 0.52 -11.93 -9.39
N ASN A 397 1.13 -13.11 -9.42
CA ASN A 397 0.41 -14.38 -9.34
C ASN A 397 -0.33 -14.54 -8.01
N GLU A 398 0.28 -14.17 -6.88
CA GLU A 398 -0.38 -14.19 -5.57
C GLU A 398 -1.60 -13.25 -5.52
N VAL A 399 -1.51 -12.06 -6.12
CA VAL A 399 -2.66 -11.13 -6.18
C VAL A 399 -3.77 -11.65 -7.11
N LYS A 400 -3.40 -12.28 -8.24
CA LYS A 400 -4.36 -12.90 -9.17
C LYS A 400 -5.13 -14.05 -8.51
N LYS A 401 -4.46 -14.91 -7.72
CA LYS A 401 -5.11 -16.00 -6.97
C LYS A 401 -6.25 -15.53 -6.06
N VAL A 402 -6.16 -14.32 -5.53
CA VAL A 402 -7.16 -13.76 -4.62
C VAL A 402 -8.07 -12.69 -5.27
N ASN A 403 -7.95 -12.47 -6.59
CA ASN A 403 -8.65 -11.39 -7.30
C ASN A 403 -8.53 -10.03 -6.58
N GLY A 404 -7.31 -9.71 -6.17
CA GLY A 404 -6.94 -8.49 -5.45
C GLY A 404 -6.58 -7.31 -6.37
N THR A 405 -5.93 -6.29 -5.79
CA THR A 405 -5.40 -5.14 -6.54
C THR A 405 -3.88 -5.14 -6.47
N PHE A 406 -3.21 -5.31 -7.61
CA PHE A 406 -1.76 -5.17 -7.69
C PHE A 406 -1.42 -3.71 -7.90
N ILE A 407 -0.61 -3.13 -7.02
CA ILE A 407 -0.15 -1.75 -7.12
C ILE A 407 1.38 -1.76 -7.13
N SER A 408 1.98 -1.13 -8.14
CA SER A 408 3.43 -1.03 -8.31
C SER A 408 3.89 0.42 -8.22
N LEU A 409 5.01 0.67 -7.55
CA LEU A 409 5.66 1.97 -7.42
C LEU A 409 6.88 2.04 -8.34
N TRP A 410 6.93 3.06 -9.21
CA TRP A 410 8.07 3.32 -10.09
C TRP A 410 8.47 4.78 -10.05
N HIS A 411 9.74 5.08 -10.21
CA HIS A 411 10.23 6.44 -10.38
C HIS A 411 10.39 6.76 -11.86
N ASN A 412 10.17 8.01 -12.27
CA ASN A 412 10.36 8.38 -13.68
C ASN A 412 11.80 8.14 -14.17
N GLU A 413 12.77 8.20 -13.26
CA GLU A 413 14.19 7.95 -13.57
C GLU A 413 14.52 6.48 -13.86
N SER A 414 13.79 5.51 -13.30
CA SER A 414 14.09 4.09 -13.51
C SER A 414 13.78 3.63 -14.93
N LEU A 415 12.88 4.34 -15.61
CA LEU A 415 12.56 4.13 -17.03
C LEU A 415 13.53 4.81 -17.99
N SER A 416 14.58 5.46 -17.48
CA SER A 416 15.59 6.15 -18.30
C SER A 416 16.49 5.17 -19.05
N ASP A 417 16.66 3.95 -18.52
CA ASP A 417 17.59 2.94 -19.04
C ASP A 417 19.05 3.42 -19.02
N GLN A 418 19.41 4.24 -18.03
CA GLN A 418 20.72 4.87 -17.92
C GLN A 418 21.32 4.72 -16.53
N LYS A 419 22.66 4.83 -16.46
CA LYS A 419 23.44 4.70 -15.22
C LYS A 419 23.07 3.41 -14.50
N ARG A 420 22.55 3.53 -13.29
CA ARG A 420 22.17 2.41 -12.43
C ARG A 420 20.88 1.69 -12.87
N TRP A 421 20.14 2.30 -13.81
CA TRP A 421 18.85 1.84 -14.31
C TRP A 421 18.95 1.16 -15.68
N VAL A 422 20.16 0.84 -16.17
CA VAL A 422 20.32 0.07 -17.40
C VAL A 422 19.65 -1.30 -17.25
N GLY A 423 18.80 -1.67 -18.21
CA GLY A 423 17.96 -2.87 -18.22
C GLY A 423 16.60 -2.71 -17.51
N TRP A 424 16.41 -1.69 -16.68
CA TRP A 424 15.21 -1.57 -15.82
C TRP A 424 13.95 -1.15 -16.56
N ARG A 425 14.09 -0.50 -17.71
CA ARG A 425 12.95 -0.27 -18.60
C ARG A 425 12.28 -1.58 -19.01
N ARG A 426 13.08 -2.60 -19.34
CA ARG A 426 12.55 -3.92 -19.72
C ARG A 426 11.77 -4.54 -18.57
N VAL A 427 12.29 -4.43 -17.34
CA VAL A 427 11.59 -4.91 -16.13
C VAL A 427 10.20 -4.29 -16.02
N TYR A 428 10.08 -2.99 -16.28
CA TYR A 428 8.78 -2.32 -16.28
C TYR A 428 7.85 -2.78 -17.41
N GLU A 429 8.39 -2.93 -18.63
CA GLU A 429 7.60 -3.40 -19.78
C GLU A 429 7.05 -4.81 -19.55
N GLU A 430 7.86 -5.73 -19.02
CA GLU A 430 7.47 -7.09 -18.66
C GLU A 430 6.45 -7.10 -17.51
N LEU A 431 6.62 -6.23 -16.50
CA LEU A 431 5.62 -6.04 -15.45
C LEU A 431 4.27 -5.64 -16.05
N LEU A 432 4.23 -4.68 -16.98
CA LEU A 432 2.99 -4.25 -17.62
C LEU A 432 2.32 -5.40 -18.36
N GLU A 433 3.08 -6.19 -19.12
CA GLU A 433 2.54 -7.34 -19.86
C GLU A 433 1.98 -8.42 -18.93
N MET A 434 2.66 -8.70 -17.81
CA MET A 434 2.19 -9.68 -16.83
C MET A 434 1.00 -9.18 -15.99
N ALA A 435 0.96 -7.89 -15.66
CA ALA A 435 0.03 -7.31 -14.70
C ALA A 435 -1.27 -6.79 -15.34
N VAL A 436 -1.36 -6.64 -16.66
CA VAL A 436 -2.64 -6.28 -17.28
C VAL A 436 -3.63 -7.46 -17.14
N PRO A 437 -4.91 -7.21 -16.79
CA PRO A 437 -5.92 -8.25 -16.58
C PRO A 437 -6.21 -9.14 -17.78
#